data_AF-A0A7V6V4X0-F1
#
_entry.id   AF-A0A7V6V4X0-F1
#
_cell.length_a   1.000
_cell.length_b   1.000
_cell.length_c   1.000
_cell.angle_alpha   90.00
_cell.angle_beta   90.00
_cell.angle_gamma   90.00
#
_symmetry.space_group_name_H-M   'P 1'
#
loop_
_entity.id
_entity.type
_entity.pdbx_description
1 polymer ?
#
loop_
_entity_poly.entity_id
_entity_poly.type
_entity_poly.pdbx_seq_one_letter_code
_entity_poly.pdbx_strand_id
1 'polypeptide(L)'
;MKAKSKVNFIIDAIMFLNMMALAGTGFLNRFVLLSGKAARSVYGQKVQMTMLGLGKESWKDIHLYLGFLLLGLLVLHIVLHWQQIVLLYRRLIDTDKMRKVLLVVFVIVSILLVTFPFIFSPVVETGETLYQGRGRGF
;
A
#
# COMPACT_ATOMS: atom_id res chain seq x y z
N MET A 1 24.87 22.90 9.92
CA MET A 1 24.88 21.59 9.21
C MET A 1 24.42 20.41 10.07
N LYS A 2 24.85 20.26 11.33
CA LYS A 2 24.46 19.12 12.20
C LYS A 2 22.95 19.02 12.51
N ALA A 3 22.25 20.14 12.73
CA ALA A 3 20.82 20.13 13.06
C ALA A 3 19.92 19.62 11.91
N LYS A 4 20.20 20.04 10.67
CA LYS A 4 19.47 19.59 9.47
C LYS A 4 19.64 18.08 9.25
N SER A 5 20.86 17.55 9.43
CA SER A 5 21.12 16.11 9.32
C SER A 5 20.41 15.30 10.41
N LYS A 6 20.34 15.82 11.65
CA LYS A 6 19.55 15.20 12.73
C LYS A 6 18.06 15.15 12.40
N VAL A 7 17.49 16.24 11.88
CA VAL A 7 16.06 16.30 11.51
C VAL A 7 15.74 15.29 10.40
N ASN A 8 16.55 15.23 9.35
CA ASN A 8 16.37 14.24 8.29
C ASN A 8 16.42 12.80 8.82
N PHE A 9 17.41 12.48 9.68
CA PHE A 9 17.53 11.17 10.29
C PHE A 9 16.31 10.80 11.16
N ILE A 10 15.77 11.76 11.90
CA ILE A 10 14.55 11.54 12.70
C ILE A 10 13.34 11.28 11.79
N ILE A 11 13.19 12.03 10.70
CA ILE A 11 12.10 11.84 9.73
C ILE A 11 12.21 10.45 9.10
N ASP A 12 13.41 10.03 8.70
CA ASP A 12 13.65 8.71 8.13
C ASP A 12 13.36 7.59 9.14
N ALA A 13 13.73 7.77 10.41
CA ALA A 13 13.43 6.81 11.48
C ALA A 13 11.91 6.71 11.75
N ILE A 14 11.20 7.84 11.78
CA ILE A 14 9.74 7.88 11.93
C ILE A 14 9.06 7.21 10.74
N MET A 15 9.52 7.49 9.52
CA MET A 15 9.02 6.85 8.31
C MET A 15 9.22 5.34 8.34
N PHE A 16 10.40 4.86 8.77
CA PHE A 16 10.68 3.44 8.90
C PHE A 16 9.75 2.77 9.92
N LEU A 17 9.58 3.36 11.10
CA LEU A 17 8.66 2.83 12.11
C LEU A 17 7.22 2.82 11.60
N ASN A 18 6.80 3.86 10.88
CA ASN A 18 5.49 3.92 10.27
C ASN A 18 5.29 2.81 9.22
N MET A 19 6.32 2.52 8.41
CA MET A 19 6.32 1.41 7.46
C MET A 19 6.21 0.04 8.16
N MET A 20 6.89 -0.15 9.31
CA MET A 20 6.75 -1.38 10.10
C MET A 20 5.35 -1.52 10.69
N ALA A 21 4.75 -0.43 11.18
CA ALA A 21 3.36 -0.43 11.65
C ALA A 21 2.37 -0.74 10.50
N LEU A 22 2.60 -0.17 9.32
CA LEU A 22 1.79 -0.45 8.13
C LEU A 22 1.89 -1.92 7.70
N ALA A 23 3.10 -2.48 7.67
CA ALA A 23 3.31 -3.90 7.38
C ALA A 23 2.62 -4.80 8.41
N GLY A 24 2.79 -4.51 9.70
CA GLY A 24 2.17 -5.25 10.80
C GLY A 24 0.65 -5.25 10.72
N THR A 25 0.03 -4.09 10.50
CA THR A 25 -1.43 -3.96 10.33
C THR A 25 -1.94 -4.62 9.04
N GLY A 26 -1.14 -4.63 7.98
CA GLY A 26 -1.45 -5.37 6.74
C GLY A 26 -1.48 -6.87 6.98
N PHE A 27 -0.46 -7.42 7.66
CA PHE A 27 -0.43 -8.83 8.04
C PHE A 27 -1.55 -9.19 9.02
N LEU A 28 -1.83 -8.31 9.98
CA LEU A 28 -2.96 -8.48 10.89
C LEU A 28 -4.28 -8.64 10.13
N ASN A 29 -4.55 -7.72 9.21
CA ASN A 29 -5.78 -7.71 8.44
C ASN A 29 -5.88 -8.88 7.46
N ARG A 30 -4.75 -9.43 6.97
CA ARG A 30 -4.76 -10.55 6.03
C ARG A 30 -4.80 -11.92 6.72
N PHE A 31 -4.01 -12.12 7.77
CA PHE A 31 -3.73 -13.44 8.32
C PHE A 31 -4.31 -13.68 9.71
N VAL A 32 -4.43 -12.63 10.54
CA VAL A 32 -4.85 -12.78 11.94
C VAL A 32 -6.36 -12.59 12.07
N LEU A 33 -6.86 -11.45 11.60
CA LEU A 33 -8.29 -11.14 11.64
C LEU A 33 -8.94 -11.68 10.36
N LEU A 34 -9.36 -12.94 10.37
CA LEU A 34 -9.99 -13.59 9.22
C LEU A 34 -11.30 -12.87 8.82
N SER A 35 -11.56 -12.78 7.51
CA SER A 35 -12.84 -12.25 7.01
C SER A 35 -13.97 -13.24 7.28
N GLY A 36 -15.23 -12.81 7.30
CA GLY A 36 -16.37 -13.67 7.70
C GLY A 36 -16.46 -15.02 6.98
N LYS A 37 -16.11 -15.09 5.69
CA LYS A 37 -16.05 -16.36 4.93
C LYS A 37 -14.89 -17.25 5.40
N ALA A 38 -13.71 -16.68 5.57
CA ALA A 38 -12.51 -17.40 6.01
C ALA A 38 -12.59 -17.82 7.49
N ALA A 39 -13.21 -16.99 8.34
CA ALA A 39 -13.51 -17.31 9.72
C ALA A 39 -14.50 -18.49 9.79
N ARG A 40 -15.56 -18.49 8.98
CA ARG A 40 -16.52 -19.60 8.92
C ARG A 40 -15.89 -20.90 8.43
N SER A 41 -14.97 -20.86 7.48
CA SER A 41 -14.29 -22.08 7.02
C SER A 41 -13.34 -22.68 8.07
N VAL A 42 -12.77 -21.85 8.96
CA VAL A 42 -11.86 -22.32 10.02
C VAL A 42 -12.61 -22.74 11.28
N TYR A 43 -13.61 -21.96 11.70
CA TYR A 43 -14.30 -22.14 12.98
C TYR A 43 -15.69 -22.78 12.85
N GLY A 44 -16.14 -23.11 11.63
CA GLY A 44 -17.47 -23.69 11.35
C GLY A 44 -18.65 -22.71 11.52
N GLN A 45 -18.42 -21.57 12.16
CA GLN A 45 -19.43 -20.56 12.47
C GLN A 45 -18.91 -19.14 12.27
N LYS A 46 -19.82 -18.16 12.27
CA LYS A 46 -19.46 -16.74 12.19
C LYS A 46 -18.90 -16.30 13.55
N VAL A 47 -17.58 -16.26 13.67
CA VAL A 47 -16.90 -15.72 14.86
C VAL A 47 -16.53 -14.25 14.64
N GLN A 48 -16.65 -13.45 15.69
CA GLN A 48 -16.13 -12.08 15.71
C GLN A 48 -14.74 -12.13 16.32
N MET A 49 -13.74 -11.65 15.57
CA MET A 49 -12.37 -11.57 16.03
C MET A 49 -12.03 -10.13 16.33
N THR A 50 -11.50 -9.90 17.53
CA THR A 50 -11.01 -8.60 17.97
C THR A 50 -9.56 -8.73 18.40
N MET A 51 -8.76 -7.71 18.12
CA MET A 51 -7.41 -7.58 18.68
C MET A 51 -7.29 -6.22 19.34
N LEU A 52 -6.80 -6.18 20.58
CA LEU A 52 -6.75 -4.98 21.42
C LEU A 52 -8.12 -4.30 21.57
N GLY A 53 -9.19 -5.10 21.61
CA GLY A 53 -10.57 -4.60 21.67
C GLY A 53 -11.13 -4.04 20.37
N LEU A 54 -10.33 -4.02 19.28
CA LEU A 54 -10.74 -3.49 17.98
C LEU A 54 -11.04 -4.62 16.98
N GLY A 55 -12.10 -4.44 16.20
CA GLY A 55 -12.46 -5.35 15.12
C GLY A 55 -11.63 -5.15 13.85
N LYS A 56 -11.77 -6.07 12.89
CA LYS A 56 -11.06 -6.05 11.60
C LYS A 56 -11.27 -4.74 10.81
N GLU A 57 -12.50 -4.22 10.79
CA GLU A 57 -12.78 -2.97 10.05
C GLU A 57 -12.01 -1.79 10.64
N SER A 58 -12.00 -1.62 11.96
CA SER A 58 -11.21 -0.57 12.63
C SER A 58 -9.70 -0.72 12.37
N TRP A 59 -9.19 -1.94 12.32
CA TRP A 59 -7.78 -2.18 11.96
C TRP A 59 -7.47 -1.89 10.50
N LYS A 60 -8.44 -2.02 9.58
CA LYS A 60 -8.29 -1.55 8.19
C LYS A 60 -8.26 -0.03 8.14
N ASP A 61 -9.09 0.65 8.92
CA ASP A 61 -9.08 2.12 8.98
C ASP A 61 -7.74 2.63 9.53
N ILE A 62 -7.22 2.03 10.61
CA ILE A 62 -5.89 2.33 11.14
C ILE A 62 -4.81 2.10 10.06
N HIS A 63 -4.86 0.97 9.35
CA HIS A 63 -3.94 0.69 8.25
C HIS A 63 -4.00 1.77 7.16
N LEU A 64 -5.20 2.22 6.78
CA LEU A 64 -5.39 3.27 5.79
C LEU A 64 -4.80 4.61 6.26
N TYR A 65 -5.07 5.02 7.50
CA TYR A 65 -4.51 6.27 8.04
C TYR A 65 -2.98 6.21 8.19
N LEU A 66 -2.43 5.07 8.58
CA LEU A 66 -0.97 4.85 8.54
C LEU A 66 -0.44 5.01 7.11
N GLY A 67 -1.16 4.52 6.11
CA GLY A 67 -0.82 4.70 4.70
C GLY A 67 -0.78 6.18 4.28
N PHE A 68 -1.77 6.97 4.67
CA PHE A 68 -1.76 8.42 4.41
C PHE A 68 -0.63 9.14 5.13
N LEU A 69 -0.34 8.76 6.38
CA LEU A 69 0.81 9.29 7.11
C LEU A 69 2.13 8.94 6.41
N LEU A 70 2.30 7.70 5.96
CA LEU A 70 3.48 7.27 5.21
C LEU A 70 3.63 8.07 3.92
N LEU A 71 2.54 8.28 3.19
CA LEU A 71 2.54 9.06 1.96
C LEU A 71 2.97 10.51 2.21
N GLY A 72 2.44 11.15 3.26
CA GLY A 72 2.85 12.50 3.66
C GLY A 72 4.33 12.58 4.05
N LEU A 73 4.81 11.63 4.85
CA LEU A 73 6.23 11.53 5.21
C LEU A 73 7.12 11.30 3.98
N LEU A 74 6.67 10.49 3.02
CA LEU A 74 7.40 10.21 1.79
C LEU A 74 7.55 11.46 0.93
N VAL A 75 6.48 12.25 0.78
CA VAL A 75 6.56 13.55 0.10
C VAL A 75 7.56 14.47 0.80
N LEU A 76 7.49 14.56 2.13
CA LEU A 76 8.44 15.36 2.92
C LEU A 76 9.89 14.91 2.70
N HIS A 77 10.15 13.60 2.75
CA HIS A 77 11.47 13.03 2.49
C HIS A 77 11.97 13.37 1.07
N ILE A 78 11.14 13.21 0.04
CA ILE A 78 11.52 13.56 -1.35
C ILE A 78 11.88 15.04 -1.45
N VAL A 79 11.12 15.93 -0.83
CA VAL A 79 11.41 17.38 -0.81
C VAL A 79 12.74 17.65 -0.09
N LEU A 80 12.97 17.04 1.06
CA LEU A 80 14.21 17.23 1.84
C LEU A 80 15.45 16.70 1.11
N HIS A 81 15.30 15.64 0.31
CA HIS A 81 16.38 14.96 -0.41
C HIS A 81 16.43 15.31 -1.91
N TRP A 82 15.66 16.32 -2.36
CA TRP A 82 15.49 16.66 -3.78
C TRP A 82 16.80 16.85 -4.54
N GLN A 83 17.76 17.57 -3.97
CA GLN A 83 19.08 17.80 -4.60
C GLN A 83 19.84 16.49 -4.83
N GLN A 84 19.78 15.57 -3.87
CA GLN A 84 20.44 14.27 -3.99
C GLN A 84 19.78 13.41 -5.06
N ILE A 85 18.44 13.43 -5.12
CA ILE A 85 17.67 12.73 -6.16
C ILE A 85 18.06 13.24 -7.55
N VAL A 86 18.10 14.57 -7.75
CA VAL A 86 18.49 15.16 -9.05
C VAL A 86 19.93 14.82 -9.42
N LEU A 87 20.86 14.86 -8.47
CA LEU A 87 22.26 14.53 -8.72
C LEU A 87 22.44 13.05 -9.09
N LEU A 88 21.81 12.14 -8.33
CA LEU A 88 21.82 10.70 -8.63
C LEU A 88 21.19 10.41 -9.99
N TYR A 89 20.05 11.04 -10.28
CA TYR A 89 19.35 10.88 -11.55
C TYR A 89 20.21 11.32 -12.74
N ARG A 90 20.89 12.47 -12.64
CA ARG A 90 21.83 12.96 -13.67
C ARG A 90 23.06 12.07 -13.82
N ARG A 91 23.55 11.48 -12.73
CA ARG A 91 24.70 10.58 -12.72
C ARG A 91 24.39 9.21 -13.32
N LEU A 92 23.16 8.73 -13.17
CA LEU A 92 22.75 7.41 -13.67
C LEU A 92 22.36 7.45 -15.15
N ILE A 93 21.95 8.61 -15.68
CA ILE A 93 21.47 8.75 -17.05
C ILE A 93 22.16 9.95 -17.70
N ASP A 94 23.12 9.71 -18.58
CA ASP A 94 23.96 10.78 -19.14
C ASP A 94 23.23 11.63 -20.19
N THR A 95 22.24 11.09 -20.90
CA THR A 95 21.56 11.79 -22.01
C THR A 95 20.29 12.53 -21.60
N ASP A 96 20.20 13.83 -21.91
CA ASP A 96 19.04 14.67 -21.59
C ASP A 96 17.73 14.20 -22.24
N LYS A 97 17.77 13.64 -23.46
CA LYS A 97 16.59 13.04 -24.13
C LYS A 97 16.06 11.84 -23.33
N MET A 98 16.94 10.94 -22.91
CA MET A 98 16.57 9.76 -22.13
C MET A 98 15.96 10.14 -20.79
N ARG A 99 16.51 11.17 -20.12
CA ARG A 99 15.95 11.70 -18.88
C ARG A 99 14.50 12.19 -19.07
N LYS A 100 14.23 12.99 -20.09
CA LYS A 100 12.86 13.47 -20.36
C LYS A 100 11.89 12.33 -20.65
N VAL A 101 12.30 11.36 -21.47
CA VAL A 101 11.47 10.18 -21.79
C VAL A 101 11.15 9.39 -20.53
N LEU A 102 12.15 9.07 -19.71
CA LEU A 102 11.95 8.30 -18.47
C LEU A 102 11.05 9.03 -17.47
N LEU A 103 11.18 10.35 -17.34
CA LEU A 103 10.30 11.16 -16.50
C LEU A 103 8.85 11.10 -17.00
N VAL A 104 8.62 11.26 -18.30
CA VAL A 104 7.27 11.21 -18.89
C VAL A 104 6.65 9.82 -18.70
N VAL A 105 7.40 8.75 -18.99
CA VAL A 105 6.94 7.37 -18.78
C VAL A 105 6.60 7.13 -17.31
N PHE A 106 7.45 7.56 -16.39
CA PHE A 106 7.21 7.41 -14.95
C PHE A 106 5.93 8.11 -14.50
N VAL A 107 5.68 9.34 -14.97
CA VAL A 107 4.45 10.09 -14.67
C VAL A 107 3.22 9.38 -15.25
N ILE A 108 3.26 8.94 -16.51
CA ILE A 108 2.15 8.22 -17.14
C ILE A 108 1.82 6.94 -16.36
N VAL A 109 2.84 6.13 -16.04
CA VAL A 109 2.66 4.90 -15.25
C VAL A 109 2.08 5.19 -13.88
N SER A 110 2.56 6.24 -13.20
CA SER A 110 2.05 6.62 -11.88
C SER A 110 0.56 7.02 -11.93
N ILE A 111 0.16 7.82 -12.92
CA ILE A 111 -1.24 8.21 -13.12
C ILE A 111 -2.10 6.98 -13.41
N LEU A 112 -1.62 6.09 -14.28
CA LEU A 112 -2.33 4.85 -14.62
C LEU A 112 -2.53 3.97 -13.38
N LEU A 113 -1.52 3.79 -12.53
CA LEU A 113 -1.62 2.98 -11.32
C LEU A 113 -2.63 3.54 -10.31
N VAL A 114 -2.67 4.86 -10.13
CA VAL A 114 -3.62 5.50 -9.20
C VAL A 114 -5.05 5.42 -9.71
N THR A 115 -5.24 5.57 -11.02
CA THR A 115 -6.57 5.62 -11.65
C THR A 115 -7.13 4.25 -12.03
N PHE A 116 -6.27 3.22 -12.08
CA PHE A 116 -6.64 1.85 -12.47
C PHE A 116 -7.91 1.33 -11.79
N PRO A 117 -8.09 1.43 -10.44
CA PRO A 117 -9.29 0.92 -9.78
C PRO A 117 -10.60 1.61 -10.19
N PHE A 118 -10.52 2.82 -10.78
CA PHE A 118 -11.67 3.58 -11.24
C PHE A 118 -12.02 3.31 -12.71
N ILE A 119 -11.05 2.83 -13.48
CA ILE A 119 -11.23 2.51 -14.90
C ILE A 119 -11.89 1.14 -15.05
N PHE A 120 -11.53 0.18 -14.18
CA PHE A 120 -12.03 -1.18 -14.26
C PHE A 120 -13.13 -1.42 -13.22
N SER A 121 -14.37 -1.59 -13.69
CA SER A 121 -15.48 -1.99 -12.83
C SER A 121 -15.30 -3.44 -12.36
N PRO A 122 -15.62 -3.76 -11.10
CA PRO A 122 -15.55 -5.13 -10.62
C PRO A 122 -16.56 -6.00 -11.37
N VAL A 123 -16.12 -7.15 -11.86
CA VAL A 123 -17.04 -8.18 -12.38
C VAL A 123 -17.78 -8.77 -11.18
N VAL A 124 -19.09 -8.60 -11.14
CA VAL A 124 -19.94 -9.17 -10.08
C VAL A 124 -20.44 -10.53 -10.57
N GLU A 125 -19.85 -11.60 -10.05
CA GLU A 125 -20.38 -12.95 -10.28
C GLU A 125 -21.52 -13.23 -9.29
N THR A 126 -22.75 -13.35 -9.79
CA THR A 126 -23.93 -13.79 -9.01
C THR A 126 -23.88 -15.30 -8.77
N GLY A 127 -24.39 -15.75 -7.61
CA GLY A 127 -24.20 -17.12 -7.11
C GLY A 127 -24.54 -18.27 -8.07
N GLU A 128 -25.43 -18.06 -9.06
CA GLU A 128 -25.78 -19.06 -10.06
C GLU A 128 -24.57 -19.53 -10.90
N THR A 129 -23.63 -18.65 -11.23
CA THR A 129 -22.41 -19.02 -11.99
C THR A 129 -21.40 -19.80 -11.15
N LEU A 130 -21.36 -19.57 -9.83
CA LEU A 130 -20.47 -20.30 -8.89
C LEU A 130 -20.89 -21.76 -8.68
N TYR A 131 -22.19 -22.06 -8.76
CA TYR A 131 -22.70 -23.44 -8.69
C TYR A 131 -22.57 -24.19 -10.02
N GLN A 132 -22.69 -23.49 -11.15
CA GLN A 132 -22.60 -24.10 -12.48
C GLN A 132 -21.18 -24.57 -12.84
N GLY A 133 -20.15 -23.93 -12.30
CA GLY A 133 -18.74 -24.33 -12.47
C GLY A 133 -18.28 -25.52 -11.62
N ARG A 134 -19.00 -25.86 -10.54
CA ARG A 134 -18.63 -26.95 -9.62
C ARG A 134 -19.29 -28.30 -9.98
N GLY A 135 -20.23 -28.30 -10.92
CA GLY A 135 -20.99 -29.48 -11.35
C GLY A 135 -20.45 -30.24 -12.56
N ARG A 136 -19.25 -29.91 -13.07
CA ARG A 136 -18.61 -30.63 -14.19
C ARG A 136 -17.25 -31.18 -13.77
N GLY A 137 -17.28 -32.24 -12.98
CA GLY A 137 -16.14 -33.08 -12.68
C GLY A 137 -16.68 -34.45 -12.28
N PHE A 138 -16.88 -35.31 -13.28
CA PHE A 138 -16.93 -36.76 -13.10
C PHE A 138 -15.51 -37.27 -12.88
#